data_AF-A0A0N7L4C0-F1
#
_entry.id   AF-A0A0N7L4C0-F1
#
_cell.length_a   1.000
_cell.length_b   1.000
_cell.length_c   1.000
_cell.angle_alpha   90.00
_cell.angle_beta   90.00
_cell.angle_gamma   90.00
#
_symmetry.space_group_name_H-M   'P 1'
#
loop_
_entity.id
_entity.type
_entity.pdbx_description
1 polymer ?
#
loop_
_entity_poly.entity_id
_entity_poly.type
_entity_poly.pdbx_seq_one_letter_code
_entity_poly.pdbx_strand_id
1 'polypeptide(L)'
;MPSGRNDGRPSTSSPRLSSSFSFDFQFNEPVRVYPFENDRNKSLAALQSLQNKNVAIVGLLSSSSSSSSRAFAFANRIIGRCVFREDVMQNATTVQNTTLPASIHLYYDDVTRCIYLLGLARPDRFSYSTSAVSKTETLNKNIKNKSLARRQSTAGNEAEEQPLLSEVQRMRIETDAYEREMSKMQVLLYSSCNLLIVLKETARVTSNVLKDIRALAVEKAQLQSVVATSTKHPKRENFHLKGSSLSSLSTAGNGFAPGRCVPMVVFVVPAPDEMLQMSQKTQSSGSTRSATITCCKSLEARLTTLFRSLRGGTVGTLRMRDALSAANLSKERRLFNIDPAHCVVVVSKRTVTTEGRVEVLLENFLSSLDSNVGAQDVLNDESLLQPLVDDDIGFVRLNQYVQKFLDQLFAFSPSTGKDGGRNELLSPPQWLKAFFGLMKSYNRLQSKKRQEGRILDTDFMSDYTVSPSLAMYPSNLMDSTR
;
A
#
# COMPACT_ATOMS: atom_id res chain seq x y z
N MET A 1 66.06 -34.10 -30.59
CA MET A 1 66.04 -35.45 -29.97
C MET A 1 65.71 -35.31 -28.48
N PRO A 2 65.06 -36.30 -27.83
CA PRO A 2 63.74 -36.03 -27.23
C PRO A 2 63.62 -36.06 -25.69
N SER A 3 62.55 -35.40 -25.20
CA SER A 3 61.56 -35.78 -24.16
C SER A 3 61.97 -36.44 -22.83
N GLY A 4 61.39 -35.96 -21.70
CA GLY A 4 61.58 -36.59 -20.38
C GLY A 4 60.78 -36.04 -19.16
N ARG A 5 59.44 -35.90 -19.24
CA ARG A 5 58.42 -35.94 -18.15
C ARG A 5 58.53 -35.06 -16.86
N ASN A 6 57.46 -34.28 -16.60
CA ASN A 6 56.52 -34.33 -15.44
C ASN A 6 57.00 -34.81 -14.03
N ASP A 7 56.54 -34.29 -12.88
CA ASP A 7 55.30 -33.56 -12.48
C ASP A 7 55.54 -32.57 -11.31
N GLY A 8 54.58 -31.65 -11.01
CA GLY A 8 54.44 -31.08 -9.65
C GLY A 8 54.16 -29.56 -9.51
N ARG A 9 52.88 -29.15 -9.50
CA ARG A 9 52.37 -27.92 -8.82
C ARG A 9 52.02 -28.29 -7.35
N PRO A 10 51.67 -27.36 -6.41
CA PRO A 10 51.36 -25.93 -6.53
C PRO A 10 52.28 -25.07 -5.58
N SER A 11 52.06 -23.79 -5.21
CA SER A 11 50.98 -22.80 -5.37
C SER A 11 51.57 -21.38 -5.49
N THR A 12 50.83 -20.43 -6.08
CA THR A 12 51.08 -18.98 -5.93
C THR A 12 49.96 -18.34 -5.10
N SER A 13 50.31 -17.61 -4.05
CA SER A 13 49.38 -16.93 -3.15
C SER A 13 48.80 -15.65 -3.75
N SER A 14 47.50 -15.68 -4.09
CA SER A 14 46.76 -14.48 -4.48
C SER A 14 46.58 -13.50 -3.30
N PRO A 15 46.56 -12.18 -3.55
CA PRO A 15 46.29 -11.20 -2.50
C PRO A 15 44.86 -11.34 -1.99
N ARG A 16 44.68 -11.21 -0.67
CA ARG A 16 43.35 -11.20 -0.05
C ARG A 16 42.64 -9.90 -0.41
N LEU A 17 41.77 -9.95 -1.42
CA LEU A 17 40.69 -8.98 -1.57
C LEU A 17 39.84 -9.02 -0.31
N SER A 18 39.94 -7.99 0.53
CA SER A 18 39.05 -7.80 1.67
C SER A 18 37.66 -7.48 1.14
N SER A 19 36.81 -8.51 1.01
CA SER A 19 35.39 -8.34 0.74
C SER A 19 34.76 -7.56 1.89
N SER A 20 34.50 -6.27 1.66
CA SER A 20 33.57 -5.51 2.48
C SER A 20 32.21 -6.19 2.38
N PHE A 21 31.82 -6.93 3.42
CA PHE A 21 30.56 -7.67 3.43
C PHE A 21 29.39 -6.69 3.28
N SER A 22 28.80 -6.69 2.09
CA SER A 22 27.47 -6.16 1.85
C SER A 22 26.47 -6.87 2.76
N PHE A 23 25.32 -6.25 3.00
CA PHE A 23 24.25 -6.87 3.79
C PHE A 23 23.81 -8.18 3.08
N ASP A 24 24.12 -9.34 3.67
CA ASP A 24 23.94 -10.64 3.00
C ASP A 24 22.51 -10.83 2.50
N PHE A 25 22.37 -11.40 1.29
CA PHE A 25 21.08 -11.61 0.62
C PHE A 25 20.03 -12.32 1.49
N GLN A 26 20.45 -13.15 2.46
CA GLN A 26 19.56 -13.83 3.40
C GLN A 26 18.85 -12.92 4.43
N PHE A 27 19.32 -11.69 4.65
CA PHE A 27 18.74 -10.75 5.63
C PHE A 27 17.89 -9.65 5.00
N ASN A 28 17.77 -9.60 3.67
CA ASN A 28 17.09 -8.52 2.95
C ASN A 28 15.85 -8.97 2.15
N GLU A 29 15.13 -9.98 2.66
CA GLU A 29 13.80 -10.34 2.15
C GLU A 29 12.74 -9.30 2.59
N PRO A 30 11.68 -9.07 1.77
CA PRO A 30 10.61 -8.15 2.13
C PRO A 30 9.81 -8.64 3.34
N VAL A 31 9.59 -7.76 4.32
CA VAL A 31 8.94 -8.08 5.59
C VAL A 31 7.57 -7.44 5.72
N ARG A 32 6.54 -8.23 6.04
CA ARG A 32 5.24 -7.69 6.46
C ARG A 32 5.37 -6.91 7.77
N VAL A 33 5.13 -5.60 7.71
CA VAL A 33 5.10 -4.70 8.89
C VAL A 33 3.68 -4.31 9.29
N TYR A 34 2.70 -4.52 8.41
CA TYR A 34 1.28 -4.35 8.71
C TYR A 34 0.44 -5.50 8.11
N PRO A 35 -0.48 -6.12 8.87
CA PRO A 35 -0.54 -6.13 10.33
C PRO A 35 0.78 -6.64 10.93
N PHE A 36 1.08 -6.23 12.17
CA PHE A 36 2.32 -6.63 12.83
C PHE A 36 2.17 -8.00 13.50
N GLU A 37 3.16 -8.87 13.31
CA GLU A 37 3.29 -10.17 13.97
C GLU A 37 4.61 -10.24 14.73
N ASN A 38 4.58 -10.81 15.94
CA ASN A 38 5.75 -10.87 16.81
C ASN A 38 6.82 -11.89 16.35
N ASP A 39 6.45 -12.95 15.63
CA ASP A 39 7.18 -14.23 15.71
C ASP A 39 8.22 -14.51 14.61
N ARG A 40 8.43 -13.65 13.60
CA ARG A 40 9.11 -14.09 12.35
C ARG A 40 10.28 -13.29 11.78
N ASN A 41 10.62 -12.13 12.31
CA ASN A 41 11.36 -11.15 11.50
C ASN A 41 12.82 -10.93 11.92
N LYS A 42 13.70 -11.92 11.63
CA LYS A 42 15.17 -11.75 11.69
C LYS A 42 15.64 -10.53 10.91
N SER A 43 15.03 -10.26 9.75
CA SER A 43 15.30 -9.09 8.92
C SER A 43 14.91 -7.75 9.59
N LEU A 44 13.87 -7.71 10.44
CA LEU A 44 13.59 -6.50 11.25
C LEU A 44 14.64 -6.28 12.35
N ALA A 45 15.14 -7.35 12.96
CA ALA A 45 16.25 -7.24 13.91
C ALA A 45 17.54 -6.74 13.21
N ALA A 46 17.79 -7.20 11.97
CA ALA A 46 18.88 -6.70 11.14
C ALA A 46 18.70 -5.22 10.75
N LEU A 47 17.47 -4.75 10.49
CA LEU A 47 17.19 -3.32 10.28
C LEU A 47 17.35 -2.49 11.57
N GLN A 48 17.08 -3.07 12.74
CA GLN A 48 17.24 -2.38 14.03
C GLN A 48 18.72 -2.12 14.40
N SER A 49 19.68 -2.86 13.84
CA SER A 49 21.11 -2.63 14.08
C SER A 49 21.69 -1.48 13.23
N LEU A 50 20.99 -1.02 12.19
CA LEU A 50 21.42 0.05 11.29
C LEU A 50 21.27 1.46 11.90
N GLN A 51 21.95 1.73 13.01
CA GLN A 51 21.78 2.98 13.76
C GLN A 51 22.29 4.24 13.05
N ASN A 52 23.30 4.09 12.17
CA ASN A 52 24.06 5.22 11.59
C ASN A 52 23.72 5.56 10.12
N LYS A 53 22.64 5.01 9.56
CA LYS A 53 22.21 5.30 8.18
C LYS A 53 20.91 6.08 8.19
N ASN A 54 20.91 7.32 7.69
CA ASN A 54 19.67 8.05 7.40
C ASN A 54 19.00 7.46 6.16
N VAL A 55 17.67 7.32 6.18
CA VAL A 55 16.92 6.69 5.08
C VAL A 55 15.76 7.54 4.58
N ALA A 56 15.50 7.41 3.28
CA ALA A 56 14.30 7.93 2.63
C ALA A 56 13.20 6.87 2.61
N ILE A 57 11.93 7.28 2.73
CA ILE A 57 10.78 6.37 2.77
C ILE A 57 9.94 6.56 1.52
N VAL A 58 9.88 5.52 0.67
CA VAL A 58 9.15 5.51 -0.59
C VAL A 58 7.97 4.53 -0.48
N GLY A 59 6.76 5.07 -0.39
CA GLY A 59 5.53 4.29 -0.44
C GLY A 59 5.15 3.93 -1.87
N LEU A 60 4.66 2.72 -2.06
CA LEU A 60 4.08 2.19 -3.28
C LEU A 60 2.65 1.73 -2.96
N LEU A 61 1.65 2.37 -3.54
CA LEU A 61 0.24 2.05 -3.31
C LEU A 61 -0.40 1.59 -4.63
N SER A 62 -0.83 0.34 -4.69
CA SER A 62 -1.69 -0.16 -5.76
C SER A 62 -3.14 -0.17 -5.31
N SER A 63 -4.04 0.40 -6.12
CA SER A 63 -5.49 0.32 -5.92
C SER A 63 -6.17 -0.58 -6.96
N SER A 64 -5.50 -1.67 -7.37
CA SER A 64 -6.02 -2.59 -8.40
C SER A 64 -6.95 -3.62 -7.76
N SER A 65 -8.22 -3.64 -8.15
CA SER A 65 -9.19 -4.66 -7.69
C SER A 65 -9.11 -5.98 -8.46
N SER A 66 -8.28 -6.02 -9.50
CA SER A 66 -8.07 -7.14 -10.41
C SER A 66 -7.00 -8.14 -9.96
N SER A 67 -5.84 -7.67 -9.47
CA SER A 67 -4.68 -8.53 -9.14
C SER A 67 -3.65 -7.81 -8.26
N SER A 68 -3.14 -8.52 -7.24
CA SER A 68 -1.98 -8.11 -6.42
C SER A 68 -0.65 -8.30 -7.15
N SER A 69 -0.57 -9.31 -8.03
CA SER A 69 0.53 -9.62 -8.96
C SER A 69 1.03 -8.40 -9.74
N ARG A 70 0.09 -7.50 -10.06
CA ARG A 70 0.26 -6.19 -10.67
C ARG A 70 1.15 -5.24 -9.86
N ALA A 71 0.89 -5.18 -8.55
CA ALA A 71 1.61 -4.32 -7.62
C ALA A 71 3.07 -4.78 -7.44
N PHE A 72 3.30 -6.10 -7.45
CA PHE A 72 4.65 -6.69 -7.34
C PHE A 72 5.52 -6.32 -8.55
N ALA A 73 5.00 -6.53 -9.77
CA ALA A 73 5.73 -6.21 -11.01
C ALA A 73 6.12 -4.72 -11.06
N PHE A 74 5.17 -3.83 -10.77
CA PHE A 74 5.40 -2.40 -10.72
C PHE A 74 6.40 -1.98 -9.64
N ALA A 75 6.32 -2.56 -8.43
CA ALA A 75 7.25 -2.28 -7.35
C ALA A 75 8.68 -2.74 -7.67
N ASN A 76 8.83 -3.95 -8.21
CA ASN A 76 10.11 -4.50 -8.63
C ASN A 76 10.75 -3.65 -9.75
N ARG A 77 9.95 -3.13 -10.69
CA ARG A 77 10.43 -2.20 -11.73
C ARG A 77 10.96 -0.88 -11.14
N ILE A 78 10.30 -0.33 -10.10
CA ILE A 78 10.73 0.92 -9.44
C ILE A 78 12.02 0.73 -8.64
N ILE A 79 12.14 -0.42 -7.97
CA ILE A 79 13.35 -0.78 -7.21
C ILE A 79 14.50 -1.18 -8.15
N GLY A 80 14.19 -1.62 -9.37
CA GLY A 80 15.16 -2.18 -10.31
C GLY A 80 15.62 -3.59 -9.93
N ARG A 81 14.87 -4.31 -9.08
CA ARG A 81 15.19 -5.66 -8.57
C ARG A 81 13.92 -6.47 -8.37
N CYS A 82 13.97 -7.79 -8.60
CA CYS A 82 12.86 -8.70 -8.32
C CYS A 82 12.79 -9.05 -6.83
N VAL A 83 12.24 -8.14 -6.02
CA VAL A 83 12.15 -8.26 -4.55
C VAL A 83 10.86 -8.95 -4.13
N PHE A 84 9.73 -8.43 -4.59
CA PHE A 84 8.40 -8.94 -4.27
C PHE A 84 8.08 -10.07 -5.25
N ARG A 85 8.42 -11.31 -4.87
CA ARG A 85 8.07 -12.52 -5.63
C ARG A 85 6.67 -13.00 -5.26
N GLU A 86 5.90 -13.44 -6.24
CA GLU A 86 4.46 -13.69 -6.07
C GLU A 86 4.16 -14.86 -5.11
N ASP A 87 4.94 -15.94 -5.18
CA ASP A 87 4.90 -17.08 -4.27
C ASP A 87 5.15 -16.68 -2.80
N VAL A 88 6.21 -15.90 -2.56
CA VAL A 88 6.57 -15.40 -1.23
C VAL A 88 5.51 -14.43 -0.72
N MET A 89 5.02 -13.54 -1.59
CA MET A 89 4.05 -12.52 -1.21
C MET A 89 2.65 -13.10 -0.95
N GLN A 90 2.22 -14.12 -1.70
CA GLN A 90 0.95 -14.79 -1.45
C GLN A 90 0.94 -15.45 -0.05
N ASN A 91 2.06 -16.11 0.31
CA ASN A 91 2.29 -16.62 1.66
C ASN A 91 2.34 -15.50 2.70
N ALA A 92 3.08 -14.42 2.44
CA ALA A 92 3.20 -13.26 3.32
C ALA A 92 1.92 -12.40 3.41
N THR A 93 0.91 -12.64 2.58
CA THR A 93 -0.45 -12.05 2.71
C THR A 93 -1.46 -12.99 3.36
N THR A 94 -1.06 -14.20 3.76
CA THR A 94 -1.94 -15.20 4.37
C THR A 94 -1.54 -15.45 5.82
N VAL A 95 -2.52 -15.63 6.71
CA VAL A 95 -2.35 -15.93 8.14
C VAL A 95 -3.39 -16.97 8.53
N GLN A 96 -2.97 -18.11 9.09
CA GLN A 96 -3.88 -19.20 9.48
C GLN A 96 -4.89 -19.56 8.37
N ASN A 97 -4.38 -19.78 7.14
CA ASN A 97 -5.16 -20.04 5.93
C ASN A 97 -6.17 -18.96 5.50
N THR A 98 -6.15 -17.79 6.14
CA THR A 98 -6.99 -16.64 5.81
C THR A 98 -6.16 -15.54 5.14
N THR A 99 -6.53 -15.10 3.95
CA THR A 99 -5.86 -13.98 3.27
C THR A 99 -6.23 -12.66 3.94
N LEU A 100 -5.23 -11.83 4.24
CA LEU A 100 -5.43 -10.52 4.85
C LEU A 100 -6.17 -9.56 3.89
N PRO A 101 -7.09 -8.71 4.39
CA PRO A 101 -7.78 -7.71 3.57
C PRO A 101 -6.84 -6.61 3.07
N ALA A 102 -5.85 -6.20 3.88
CA ALA A 102 -4.81 -5.27 3.50
C ALA A 102 -3.50 -5.54 4.25
N SER A 103 -2.36 -5.19 3.66
CA SER A 103 -1.04 -5.35 4.27
C SER A 103 -0.04 -4.29 3.79
N ILE A 104 1.02 -4.07 4.57
CA ILE A 104 2.19 -3.26 4.17
C ILE A 104 3.44 -4.12 4.31
N HIS A 105 4.20 -4.23 3.23
CA HIS A 105 5.46 -4.96 3.17
C HIS A 105 6.62 -3.99 2.98
N LEU A 106 7.67 -4.20 3.77
CA LEU A 106 8.84 -3.35 3.87
C LEU A 106 10.03 -4.03 3.20
N TYR A 107 10.67 -3.34 2.27
CA TYR A 107 12.00 -3.70 1.75
C TYR A 107 12.98 -2.57 2.02
N TYR A 108 14.24 -2.90 2.33
CA TYR A 108 15.30 -1.92 2.52
C TYR A 108 16.36 -2.08 1.42
N ASP A 109 16.62 -1.03 0.67
CA ASP A 109 17.76 -0.99 -0.22
C ASP A 109 18.88 -0.18 0.43
N ASP A 110 20.01 -0.84 0.69
CA ASP A 110 21.19 -0.23 1.28
C ASP A 110 21.96 0.65 0.27
N VAL A 111 21.82 0.38 -1.03
CA VAL A 111 22.44 1.13 -2.13
C VAL A 111 21.77 2.50 -2.30
N THR A 112 20.45 2.55 -2.48
CA THR A 112 19.71 3.83 -2.54
C THR A 112 19.41 4.44 -1.16
N ARG A 113 19.72 3.72 -0.07
CA ARG A 113 19.38 4.08 1.32
C ARG A 113 17.87 4.34 1.49
N CYS A 114 17.05 3.57 0.80
CA CYS A 114 15.59 3.72 0.80
C CYS A 114 14.91 2.57 1.54
N ILE A 115 13.86 2.90 2.29
CA ILE A 115 12.86 1.93 2.74
C ILE A 115 11.66 2.04 1.79
N TYR A 116 11.39 0.97 1.07
CA TYR A 116 10.22 0.82 0.22
C TYR A 116 9.07 0.18 0.99
N LEU A 117 7.90 0.81 0.96
CA LEU A 117 6.68 0.31 1.62
C LEU A 117 5.62 -0.03 0.57
N LEU A 118 5.42 -1.31 0.30
CA LEU A 118 4.41 -1.79 -0.63
C LEU A 118 3.08 -2.02 0.11
N GLY A 119 2.11 -1.15 -0.15
CA GLY A 119 0.72 -1.28 0.27
C GLY A 119 -0.08 -2.15 -0.68
N LEU A 120 -0.73 -3.18 -0.13
CA LEU A 120 -1.56 -4.13 -0.85
C LEU A 120 -2.94 -4.20 -0.21
N ALA A 121 -3.98 -4.10 -1.03
CA ALA A 121 -5.34 -4.53 -0.69
C ALA A 121 -5.65 -5.85 -1.42
N ARG A 122 -6.43 -6.73 -0.80
CA ARG A 122 -6.91 -7.98 -1.42
C ARG A 122 -7.81 -7.63 -2.61
N PRO A 123 -7.65 -8.24 -3.80
CA PRO A 123 -8.56 -7.99 -4.91
C PRO A 123 -10.00 -8.38 -4.56
N ASP A 124 -10.98 -7.52 -4.84
CA ASP A 124 -12.37 -7.63 -4.35
C ASP A 124 -13.03 -8.99 -4.64
N ARG A 125 -12.61 -9.66 -5.73
CA ARG A 125 -13.10 -11.00 -6.12
C ARG A 125 -12.77 -12.11 -5.11
N PHE A 126 -11.71 -11.95 -4.31
CA PHE A 126 -11.34 -12.91 -3.28
C PHE A 126 -12.00 -12.60 -1.93
N SER A 127 -12.55 -11.39 -1.74
CA SER A 127 -13.26 -10.94 -0.53
C SER A 127 -14.61 -11.62 -0.28
N TYR A 128 -14.92 -12.71 -1.00
CA TYR A 128 -16.15 -13.48 -0.88
C TYR A 128 -15.92 -15.00 -0.82
N SER A 129 -14.66 -15.47 -0.81
CA SER A 129 -14.32 -16.89 -0.90
C SER A 129 -13.69 -17.43 0.38
N THR A 130 -14.52 -17.58 1.42
CA THR A 130 -14.13 -18.31 2.66
C THR A 130 -15.34 -18.99 3.35
N SER A 131 -16.14 -19.76 2.60
CA SER A 131 -17.18 -20.66 3.17
C SER A 131 -17.65 -21.83 2.29
N ALA A 132 -17.33 -21.86 0.99
CA ALA A 132 -17.87 -22.87 0.06
C ALA A 132 -17.04 -24.17 -0.11
N VAL A 133 -15.86 -24.28 0.52
CA VAL A 133 -14.91 -25.39 0.30
C VAL A 133 -14.74 -26.26 1.56
N SER A 134 -15.87 -26.75 2.09
CA SER A 134 -15.86 -27.75 3.17
C SER A 134 -17.11 -28.64 3.17
N LYS A 135 -17.60 -29.03 1.98
CA LYS A 135 -18.74 -29.99 1.83
C LYS A 135 -18.81 -30.72 0.48
N THR A 136 -17.69 -31.05 -0.15
CA THR A 136 -17.68 -31.82 -1.41
C THR A 136 -16.45 -32.72 -1.65
N GLU A 137 -15.87 -33.30 -0.59
CA GLU A 137 -14.94 -34.43 -0.72
C GLU A 137 -15.62 -35.73 -0.29
N THR A 138 -16.29 -36.40 -1.23
CA THR A 138 -16.41 -37.88 -1.33
C THR A 138 -17.19 -38.23 -2.60
N LEU A 139 -16.48 -38.37 -3.73
CA LEU A 139 -17.02 -38.98 -4.94
C LEU A 139 -16.21 -40.23 -5.30
N ASN A 140 -16.65 -41.41 -4.85
CA ASN A 140 -16.59 -42.61 -5.69
C ASN A 140 -17.35 -43.82 -5.12
N LYS A 141 -18.17 -44.43 -5.99
CA LYS A 141 -18.77 -45.78 -5.90
C LYS A 141 -19.78 -45.96 -4.72
N ASN A 142 -20.96 -46.56 -4.89
CA ASN A 142 -21.28 -47.68 -5.78
C ASN A 142 -22.78 -47.75 -6.16
N ILE A 143 -23.14 -48.73 -6.98
CA ILE A 143 -24.41 -48.88 -7.74
C ILE A 143 -25.54 -49.62 -6.97
N LYS A 144 -26.81 -49.37 -7.39
CA LYS A 144 -28.11 -50.13 -7.26
C LYS A 144 -29.12 -49.78 -6.15
N ASN A 145 -30.32 -49.39 -6.63
CA ASN A 145 -31.71 -49.73 -6.19
C ASN A 145 -32.13 -49.45 -4.72
N LYS A 146 -33.28 -48.84 -4.38
CA LYS A 146 -34.66 -49.14 -4.82
C LYS A 146 -35.70 -48.17 -4.16
N SER A 147 -36.84 -47.94 -4.82
CA SER A 147 -38.18 -47.55 -4.30
C SER A 147 -38.43 -46.31 -3.41
N LEU A 148 -39.14 -45.33 -4.00
CA LEU A 148 -40.47 -44.83 -3.57
C LEU A 148 -40.88 -44.95 -2.09
N ALA A 149 -41.13 -43.81 -1.41
CA ALA A 149 -42.49 -43.28 -1.20
C ALA A 149 -42.59 -42.11 -0.18
N ARG A 150 -43.67 -41.32 -0.32
CA ARG A 150 -44.52 -40.73 0.75
C ARG A 150 -44.41 -39.24 1.12
N ARG A 151 -45.37 -38.50 0.53
CA ARG A 151 -46.17 -37.36 1.04
C ARG A 151 -45.58 -35.95 1.17
N GLN A 152 -46.24 -35.07 0.43
CA GLN A 152 -46.39 -33.62 0.54
C GLN A 152 -46.49 -33.08 1.97
N SER A 153 -45.95 -31.86 2.15
CA SER A 153 -46.68 -30.77 2.81
C SER A 153 -46.30 -29.45 2.15
N THR A 154 -47.27 -28.79 1.51
CA THR A 154 -47.15 -27.44 0.96
C THR A 154 -47.14 -26.42 2.10
N ALA A 155 -46.06 -25.66 2.29
CA ALA A 155 -46.02 -24.55 3.23
C ALA A 155 -44.97 -23.50 2.82
N GLY A 156 -45.39 -22.23 2.80
CA GLY A 156 -44.54 -21.04 3.00
C GLY A 156 -43.39 -20.81 2.02
N ASN A 157 -43.59 -19.85 1.10
CA ASN A 157 -42.54 -19.32 0.22
C ASN A 157 -41.58 -18.36 0.97
N GLU A 158 -41.25 -18.67 2.23
CA GLU A 158 -40.51 -17.80 3.18
C GLU A 158 -39.13 -18.38 3.56
N ALA A 159 -38.88 -19.66 3.26
CA ALA A 159 -37.65 -20.36 3.63
C ALA A 159 -36.44 -20.02 2.73
N GLU A 160 -36.65 -19.49 1.52
CA GLU A 160 -35.57 -19.11 0.60
C GLU A 160 -35.11 -17.64 0.75
N GLU A 161 -35.95 -16.75 1.29
CA GLU A 161 -35.56 -15.34 1.49
C GLU A 161 -34.67 -15.12 2.72
N GLN A 162 -34.90 -15.85 3.82
CA GLN A 162 -34.07 -15.77 5.04
C GLN A 162 -32.57 -16.09 4.82
N PRO A 163 -32.16 -17.18 4.12
CA PRO A 163 -30.74 -17.43 3.88
C PRO A 163 -30.11 -16.35 2.98
N LEU A 164 -30.82 -15.86 1.96
CA LEU A 164 -30.34 -14.78 1.08
C LEU A 164 -30.12 -13.47 1.84
N LEU A 165 -31.03 -13.09 2.74
CA LEU A 165 -30.85 -11.92 3.59
C LEU A 165 -29.62 -12.06 4.51
N SER A 166 -29.39 -13.25 5.08
CA SER A 166 -28.22 -13.53 5.90
C SER A 166 -26.90 -13.43 5.11
N GLU A 167 -26.90 -13.87 3.84
CA GLU A 167 -25.73 -13.83 2.96
C GLU A 167 -25.43 -12.40 2.48
N VAL A 168 -26.46 -11.61 2.13
CA VAL A 168 -26.30 -10.17 1.84
C VAL A 168 -25.76 -9.42 3.06
N GLN A 169 -26.22 -9.74 4.27
CA GLN A 169 -25.69 -9.13 5.50
C GLN A 169 -24.23 -9.55 5.76
N ARG A 170 -23.88 -10.82 5.54
CA ARG A 170 -22.49 -11.31 5.63
C ARG A 170 -21.57 -10.57 4.65
N MET A 171 -21.97 -10.46 3.38
CA MET A 171 -21.20 -9.76 2.35
C MET A 171 -20.99 -8.28 2.67
N ARG A 172 -22.00 -7.59 3.24
CA ARG A 172 -21.85 -6.20 3.71
C ARG A 172 -20.81 -6.09 4.83
N ILE A 173 -20.90 -6.95 5.85
CA ILE A 173 -19.96 -6.96 6.98
C ILE A 173 -18.51 -7.24 6.52
N GLU A 174 -18.33 -8.16 5.57
CA GLU A 174 -17.01 -8.50 5.01
C GLU A 174 -16.45 -7.33 4.16
N THR A 175 -17.30 -6.68 3.35
CA THR A 175 -16.94 -5.48 2.58
C THR A 175 -16.55 -4.32 3.49
N ASP A 176 -17.35 -4.01 4.51
CA ASP A 176 -17.08 -2.96 5.51
C ASP A 176 -15.80 -3.24 6.30
N ALA A 177 -15.47 -4.51 6.54
CA ALA A 177 -14.21 -4.91 7.18
C ALA A 177 -13.01 -4.70 6.26
N TYR A 178 -13.13 -5.08 4.99
CA TYR A 178 -12.12 -4.87 3.96
C TYR A 178 -11.84 -3.38 3.71
N GLU A 179 -12.86 -2.56 3.46
CA GLU A 179 -12.70 -1.11 3.23
C GLU A 179 -12.04 -0.41 4.43
N ARG A 180 -12.39 -0.81 5.65
CA ARG A 180 -11.80 -0.27 6.89
C ARG A 180 -10.31 -0.59 7.02
N GLU A 181 -9.92 -1.82 6.70
CA GLU A 181 -8.51 -2.24 6.76
C GLU A 181 -7.70 -1.66 5.58
N MET A 182 -8.30 -1.51 4.40
CA MET A 182 -7.70 -0.77 3.28
C MET A 182 -7.48 0.71 3.64
N SER A 183 -8.50 1.41 4.17
CA SER A 183 -8.36 2.82 4.60
C SER A 183 -7.24 2.97 5.63
N LYS A 184 -7.16 2.06 6.59
CA LYS A 184 -6.09 2.01 7.61
C LYS A 184 -4.71 1.83 7.02
N MET A 185 -4.53 0.90 6.08
CA MET A 185 -3.27 0.74 5.34
C MET A 185 -2.92 2.01 4.55
N GLN A 186 -3.89 2.66 3.89
CA GLN A 186 -3.66 3.91 3.16
C GLN A 186 -3.25 5.06 4.09
N VAL A 187 -3.98 5.29 5.20
CA VAL A 187 -3.66 6.35 6.17
C VAL A 187 -2.28 6.14 6.80
N LEU A 188 -1.87 4.89 7.06
CA LEU A 188 -0.52 4.59 7.52
C LEU A 188 0.55 5.03 6.50
N LEU A 189 0.39 4.71 5.20
CA LEU A 189 1.31 5.13 4.14
C LEU A 189 1.33 6.67 3.97
N TYR A 190 0.16 7.31 3.89
CA TYR A 190 0.03 8.78 3.83
C TYR A 190 0.56 9.52 5.06
N SER A 191 0.87 8.78 6.14
CA SER A 191 1.40 9.32 7.39
C SER A 191 2.82 8.82 7.72
N SER A 192 3.48 8.04 6.85
CA SER A 192 4.81 7.48 7.14
C SER A 192 5.85 7.62 6.01
N CYS A 193 5.42 7.97 4.80
CA CYS A 193 6.28 8.11 3.62
C CYS A 193 6.78 9.55 3.40
N ASN A 194 7.93 9.70 2.72
CA ASN A 194 8.40 10.99 2.17
C ASN A 194 7.92 11.17 0.72
N LEU A 195 7.93 10.10 -0.06
CA LEU A 195 7.38 10.01 -1.41
C LEU A 195 6.34 8.87 -1.44
N LEU A 196 5.22 9.06 -2.11
CA LEU A 196 4.20 8.02 -2.29
C LEU A 196 3.79 7.94 -3.76
N ILE A 197 4.03 6.80 -4.38
CA ILE A 197 3.71 6.50 -5.77
C ILE A 197 2.42 5.70 -5.79
N VAL A 198 1.37 6.27 -6.39
CA VAL A 198 0.01 5.68 -6.41
C VAL A 198 -0.26 5.14 -7.81
N LEU A 199 -0.18 3.81 -7.97
CA LEU A 199 -0.59 3.11 -9.17
C LEU A 199 -2.12 3.07 -9.24
N LYS A 200 -2.68 3.73 -10.26
CA LYS A 200 -4.10 3.70 -10.59
C LYS A 200 -4.37 2.61 -11.61
N GLU A 201 -5.53 1.98 -11.48
CA GLU A 201 -5.99 0.95 -12.41
C GLU A 201 -6.41 1.52 -13.78
N THR A 202 -6.86 2.78 -13.83
CA THR A 202 -7.26 3.48 -15.06
C THR A 202 -6.80 4.95 -15.06
N ALA A 203 -6.70 5.57 -16.24
CA ALA A 203 -6.45 7.00 -16.40
C ALA A 203 -7.70 7.89 -16.14
N ARG A 204 -8.85 7.30 -15.77
CA ARG A 204 -10.10 8.03 -15.52
C ARG A 204 -10.06 8.66 -14.13
N VAL A 205 -9.85 9.98 -14.08
CA VAL A 205 -9.98 10.78 -12.86
C VAL A 205 -11.36 11.42 -12.84
N THR A 206 -12.20 10.97 -11.91
CA THR A 206 -13.54 11.52 -11.65
C THR A 206 -13.57 12.27 -10.31
N SER A 207 -14.67 12.97 -10.01
CA SER A 207 -14.86 13.67 -8.74
C SER A 207 -14.93 12.75 -7.50
N ASN A 208 -15.10 11.42 -7.68
CA ASN A 208 -15.10 10.46 -6.58
C ASN A 208 -13.78 10.46 -5.80
N VAL A 209 -12.65 10.76 -6.45
CA VAL A 209 -11.34 10.90 -5.78
C VAL A 209 -11.36 11.89 -4.61
N LEU A 210 -12.28 12.88 -4.64
CA LEU A 210 -12.46 13.86 -3.58
C LEU A 210 -13.20 13.29 -2.37
N LYS A 211 -14.01 12.24 -2.52
CA LYS A 211 -14.63 11.53 -1.40
C LYS A 211 -13.55 10.75 -0.65
N ASP A 212 -12.78 9.94 -1.37
CA ASP A 212 -11.70 9.11 -0.82
C ASP A 212 -10.67 9.97 -0.06
N ILE A 213 -10.20 11.06 -0.68
CA ILE A 213 -9.23 11.97 -0.06
C ILE A 213 -9.80 12.66 1.19
N ARG A 214 -11.10 13.02 1.22
CA ARG A 214 -11.72 13.58 2.43
C ARG A 214 -11.81 12.53 3.54
N ALA A 215 -12.20 11.30 3.23
CA ALA A 215 -12.26 10.21 4.21
C ALA A 215 -10.89 9.95 4.84
N LEU A 216 -9.86 9.77 4.00
CA LEU A 216 -8.47 9.58 4.45
C LEU A 216 -7.93 10.78 5.25
N ALA A 217 -8.29 12.01 4.88
CA ALA A 217 -7.88 13.21 5.60
C ALA A 217 -8.54 13.34 6.98
N VAL A 218 -9.83 13.01 7.09
CA VAL A 218 -10.54 12.95 8.37
C VAL A 218 -9.92 11.87 9.27
N GLU A 219 -9.62 10.70 8.72
CA GLU A 219 -9.02 9.60 9.49
C GLU A 219 -7.57 9.89 9.90
N LYS A 220 -6.74 10.52 9.04
CA LYS A 220 -5.41 11.04 9.42
C LYS A 220 -5.51 12.11 10.52
N ALA A 221 -6.45 13.04 10.44
CA ALA A 221 -6.63 14.08 11.46
C ALA A 221 -7.04 13.48 12.82
N GLN A 222 -7.92 12.48 12.82
CA GLN A 222 -8.28 11.71 14.03
C GLN A 222 -7.06 10.98 14.61
N LEU A 223 -6.25 10.31 13.78
CA LEU A 223 -5.03 9.65 14.21
C LEU A 223 -4.03 10.63 14.84
N GLN A 224 -3.86 11.81 14.25
CA GLN A 224 -2.98 12.86 14.77
C GLN A 224 -3.40 13.38 16.15
N SER A 225 -4.71 13.46 16.45
CA SER A 225 -5.20 13.82 17.79
C SER A 225 -4.73 12.84 18.89
N VAL A 226 -4.59 11.55 18.56
CA VAL A 226 -4.11 10.51 19.48
C VAL A 226 -2.57 10.53 19.59
N VAL A 227 -1.86 10.79 18.48
CA VAL A 227 -0.40 10.94 18.49
C VAL A 227 0.03 12.16 19.32
N ALA A 228 -0.67 13.30 19.18
CA ALA A 228 -0.35 14.53 19.90
C ALA A 228 -0.59 14.45 21.42
N THR A 229 -1.52 13.60 21.87
CA THR A 229 -1.79 13.38 23.31
C THR A 229 -0.82 12.36 23.91
N SER A 230 -0.40 11.34 23.15
CA SER A 230 0.56 10.33 23.61
C SER A 230 1.98 10.86 23.87
N THR A 231 2.31 12.09 23.44
CA THR A 231 3.64 12.72 23.66
C THR A 231 3.70 13.70 24.85
N LYS A 232 2.60 13.89 25.61
CA LYS A 232 2.53 14.90 26.70
C LYS A 232 2.71 14.36 28.13
N HIS A 233 3.03 13.07 28.30
CA HIS A 233 3.44 12.45 29.57
C HIS A 233 4.70 11.60 29.31
N PRO A 234 5.72 11.64 30.19
CA PRO A 234 5.56 11.32 31.61
C PRO A 234 5.86 12.48 32.58
N LYS A 235 5.17 12.48 33.73
CA LYS A 235 5.40 13.42 34.82
C LYS A 235 6.39 12.79 35.82
N ARG A 236 7.66 13.20 35.72
CA ARG A 236 8.64 13.37 36.81
C ARG A 236 8.62 12.31 37.94
N GLU A 237 9.54 11.35 37.88
CA GLU A 237 10.15 10.76 39.07
C GLU A 237 11.64 11.10 39.09
N ASN A 238 12.13 11.51 40.25
CA ASN A 238 13.43 12.12 40.46
C ASN A 238 14.40 11.06 41.00
N PHE A 239 15.31 10.51 40.17
CA PHE A 239 16.48 9.81 40.67
C PHE A 239 17.74 10.16 39.88
N HIS A 240 18.75 10.65 40.60
CA HIS A 240 20.05 10.99 40.04
C HIS A 240 20.91 9.72 39.87
N LEU A 241 21.14 9.30 38.64
CA LEU A 241 22.29 8.47 38.29
C LEU A 241 22.99 9.05 37.05
N LYS A 242 24.27 9.41 37.19
CA LYS A 242 25.13 9.79 36.07
C LYS A 242 25.56 8.53 35.34
N GLY A 243 24.98 8.29 34.16
CA GLY A 243 25.32 7.20 33.25
C GLY A 243 25.34 7.71 31.81
N SER A 244 26.21 7.15 30.97
CA SER A 244 26.59 7.75 29.69
C SER A 244 25.50 7.67 28.60
N SER A 245 25.50 8.73 27.78
CA SER A 245 24.74 9.00 26.56
C SER A 245 24.26 7.81 25.71
N LEU A 246 22.93 7.66 25.56
CA LEU A 246 22.19 7.37 24.30
C LEU A 246 20.67 7.26 24.59
N SER A 247 19.83 7.51 23.58
CA SER A 247 18.39 7.14 23.51
C SER A 247 17.28 8.04 24.12
N SER A 248 17.30 9.37 23.90
CA SER A 248 16.03 10.15 23.88
C SER A 248 15.97 11.28 22.85
N LEU A 249 16.44 11.03 21.61
CA LEU A 249 15.99 11.82 20.45
C LEU A 249 14.47 11.66 20.30
N SER A 250 13.73 12.64 20.81
CA SER A 250 12.29 12.67 20.70
C SER A 250 11.92 13.01 19.25
N THR A 251 11.24 12.09 18.57
CA THR A 251 10.62 12.36 17.25
C THR A 251 9.45 13.37 17.33
N ALA A 252 9.25 13.98 18.50
CA ALA A 252 8.28 15.02 18.79
C ALA A 252 8.66 16.32 18.08
N GLY A 253 8.07 16.55 16.90
CA GLY A 253 8.27 17.75 16.10
C GLY A 253 9.16 17.55 14.87
N ASN A 254 9.61 16.33 14.58
CA ASN A 254 10.28 16.01 13.33
C ASN A 254 9.25 15.76 12.22
N GLY A 255 9.26 16.59 11.18
CA GLY A 255 8.36 16.53 10.03
C GLY A 255 8.60 15.34 9.07
N PHE A 256 9.67 14.57 9.26
CA PHE A 256 9.92 13.30 8.56
C PHE A 256 9.47 12.07 9.35
N ALA A 257 9.00 12.24 10.59
CA ALA A 257 8.58 11.12 11.42
C ALA A 257 7.16 10.60 11.07
N PRO A 258 6.93 9.27 11.17
CA PRO A 258 5.60 8.69 11.12
C PRO A 258 4.58 9.39 12.04
N GLY A 259 3.40 9.65 11.49
CA GLY A 259 2.31 10.45 12.08
C GLY A 259 2.36 11.93 11.73
N ARG A 260 3.53 12.47 11.40
CA ARG A 260 3.75 13.90 11.13
C ARG A 260 4.05 14.20 9.66
N CYS A 261 4.70 13.28 8.96
CA CYS A 261 5.12 13.55 7.58
C CYS A 261 3.94 13.73 6.61
N VAL A 262 4.23 14.47 5.54
CA VAL A 262 3.31 14.79 4.45
C VAL A 262 4.00 14.38 3.15
N PRO A 263 3.67 13.22 2.56
CA PRO A 263 4.38 12.74 1.40
C PRO A 263 4.16 13.64 0.18
N MET A 264 5.18 13.70 -0.68
CA MET A 264 5.01 14.08 -2.08
C MET A 264 4.31 12.92 -2.80
N VAL A 265 3.23 13.18 -3.55
CA VAL A 265 2.48 12.14 -4.27
C VAL A 265 2.66 12.25 -5.77
N VAL A 266 2.90 11.11 -6.41
CA VAL A 266 2.89 10.91 -7.86
C VAL A 266 1.86 9.84 -8.21
N PHE A 267 0.94 10.16 -9.12
CA PHE A 267 0.00 9.21 -9.67
C PHE A 267 0.59 8.56 -10.92
N VAL A 268 0.64 7.24 -10.94
CA VAL A 268 1.04 6.48 -12.13
C VAL A 268 -0.21 5.85 -12.73
N VAL A 269 -0.48 6.15 -13.99
CA VAL A 269 -1.69 5.72 -14.70
C VAL A 269 -1.31 4.92 -15.95
N PRO A 270 -2.02 3.84 -16.30
CA PRO A 270 -1.85 3.20 -17.59
C PRO A 270 -2.27 4.13 -18.73
N ALA A 271 -1.60 4.00 -19.88
CA ALA A 271 -1.97 4.67 -21.12
C ALA A 271 -3.44 4.36 -21.50
N PRO A 272 -4.24 5.39 -21.84
CA PRO A 272 -5.58 5.19 -22.42
C PRO A 272 -5.51 4.42 -23.75
N ASP A 273 -6.52 3.60 -24.03
CA ASP A 273 -6.59 2.79 -25.27
C ASP A 273 -6.62 3.66 -26.53
N GLU A 274 -7.22 4.84 -26.43
CA GLU A 274 -7.33 5.83 -27.50
C GLU A 274 -5.94 6.32 -27.96
N MET A 275 -4.95 6.37 -27.04
CA MET A 275 -3.57 6.73 -27.39
C MET A 275 -2.83 5.61 -28.14
N LEU A 276 -3.11 4.34 -27.82
CA LEU A 276 -2.51 3.20 -28.52
C LEU A 276 -3.00 3.13 -29.97
N GLN A 277 -4.29 3.40 -30.20
CA GLN A 277 -4.86 3.45 -31.55
C GLN A 277 -4.32 4.62 -32.40
N MET A 278 -4.05 5.78 -31.81
CA MET A 278 -3.40 6.91 -32.51
C MET A 278 -1.91 6.64 -32.82
N SER A 279 -1.22 5.87 -31.98
CA SER A 279 0.14 5.40 -32.24
C SER A 279 0.21 4.53 -33.48
N GLN A 280 -0.70 3.55 -33.60
CA GLN A 280 -0.70 2.58 -34.71
C GLN A 280 -1.01 3.24 -36.07
N LYS A 281 -1.82 4.30 -36.10
CA LYS A 281 -2.12 5.05 -37.33
C LYS A 281 -1.03 6.05 -37.75
N THR A 282 -0.04 6.33 -36.90
CA THR A 282 0.95 7.38 -37.13
C THR A 282 2.36 6.85 -36.91
N GLN A 283 2.83 5.97 -37.81
CA GLN A 283 4.19 5.39 -37.80
C GLN A 283 5.31 6.40 -38.15
N SER A 284 5.32 7.57 -37.51
CA SER A 284 6.47 8.47 -37.49
C SER A 284 6.94 8.66 -36.04
N SER A 285 8.24 8.46 -35.80
CA SER A 285 8.82 8.09 -34.49
C SER A 285 8.79 9.15 -33.38
N GLY A 286 8.03 10.23 -33.54
CA GLY A 286 7.87 11.31 -32.55
C GLY A 286 6.47 11.43 -31.91
N SER A 287 5.43 10.82 -32.49
CA SER A 287 4.02 11.11 -32.12
C SER A 287 3.64 10.66 -30.69
N THR A 288 4.06 9.46 -30.29
CA THR A 288 3.67 8.82 -29.02
C THR A 288 4.12 9.57 -27.77
N ARG A 289 5.35 10.10 -27.79
CA ARG A 289 5.92 10.87 -26.67
C ARG A 289 5.16 12.19 -26.48
N SER A 290 4.77 12.85 -27.58
CA SER A 290 3.94 14.05 -27.54
C SER A 290 2.54 13.77 -26.95
N ALA A 291 1.88 12.69 -27.38
CA ALA A 291 0.59 12.28 -26.83
C ALA A 291 0.67 11.96 -25.32
N THR A 292 1.73 11.26 -24.88
CA THR A 292 1.96 10.93 -23.47
C THR A 292 2.18 12.18 -22.60
N ILE A 293 2.98 13.14 -23.08
CA ILE A 293 3.19 14.42 -22.38
C ILE A 293 1.88 15.21 -22.29
N THR A 294 1.10 15.26 -23.37
CA THR A 294 -0.20 15.93 -23.41
C THR A 294 -1.20 15.29 -22.43
N CYS A 295 -1.25 13.96 -22.38
CA CYS A 295 -2.07 13.22 -21.42
C CYS A 295 -1.64 13.52 -19.97
N CYS A 296 -0.33 13.47 -19.67
CA CYS A 296 0.18 13.86 -18.35
C CYS A 296 -0.27 15.29 -17.97
N LYS A 297 -0.09 16.27 -18.86
CA LYS A 297 -0.44 17.68 -18.58
C LYS A 297 -1.95 17.88 -18.37
N SER A 298 -2.78 17.19 -19.14
CA SER A 298 -4.24 17.20 -18.95
C SER A 298 -4.64 16.62 -17.58
N LEU A 299 -4.03 15.50 -17.18
CA LEU A 299 -4.28 14.87 -15.89
C LEU A 299 -3.73 15.68 -14.71
N GLU A 300 -2.54 16.25 -14.81
CA GLU A 300 -1.94 17.17 -13.84
C GLU A 300 -2.85 18.38 -13.59
N ALA A 301 -3.35 19.02 -14.66
CA ALA A 301 -4.28 20.16 -14.58
C ALA A 301 -5.63 19.77 -13.95
N ARG A 302 -6.18 18.61 -14.34
CA ARG A 302 -7.45 18.08 -13.80
C ARG A 302 -7.34 17.75 -12.32
N LEU A 303 -6.30 17.03 -11.89
CA LEU A 303 -6.05 16.71 -10.47
C LEU A 303 -5.82 17.97 -9.64
N THR A 304 -5.00 18.90 -10.12
CA THR A 304 -4.73 20.17 -9.42
C THR A 304 -6.02 20.98 -9.23
N THR A 305 -6.89 21.02 -10.25
CA THR A 305 -8.18 21.72 -10.18
C THR A 305 -9.16 21.04 -9.23
N LEU A 306 -9.26 19.70 -9.29
CA LEU A 306 -10.07 18.92 -8.37
C LEU A 306 -9.62 19.11 -6.91
N PHE A 307 -8.32 18.98 -6.62
CA PHE A 307 -7.81 19.09 -5.26
C PHE A 307 -7.88 20.52 -4.70
N ARG A 308 -7.85 21.55 -5.54
CA ARG A 308 -8.12 22.95 -5.12
C ARG A 308 -9.52 23.13 -4.51
N SER A 309 -10.49 22.29 -4.85
CA SER A 309 -11.83 22.31 -4.25
C SER A 309 -11.90 21.78 -2.80
N LEU A 310 -10.82 21.17 -2.30
CA LEU A 310 -10.75 20.65 -0.93
C LEU A 310 -10.47 21.79 0.07
N ARG A 311 -11.40 22.00 1.00
CA ARG A 311 -11.28 23.01 2.06
C ARG A 311 -10.12 22.70 3.02
N GLY A 312 -9.63 23.71 3.71
CA GLY A 312 -8.63 23.56 4.78
C GLY A 312 -7.22 23.17 4.32
N GLY A 313 -6.95 23.15 3.02
CA GLY A 313 -5.64 22.83 2.47
C GLY A 313 -5.25 21.37 2.63
N THR A 314 -6.21 20.44 2.62
CA THR A 314 -6.02 18.98 2.73
C THR A 314 -4.90 18.44 1.86
N VAL A 315 -4.79 18.96 0.63
CA VAL A 315 -3.72 18.67 -0.32
C VAL A 315 -2.91 19.94 -0.57
N GLY A 316 -1.59 19.87 -0.40
CA GLY A 316 -0.70 20.96 -0.82
C GLY A 316 -0.42 20.89 -2.32
N THR A 317 -0.47 22.02 -3.02
CA THR A 317 0.09 22.16 -4.38
C THR A 317 1.39 22.93 -4.26
N LEU A 318 2.53 22.27 -4.45
CA LEU A 318 3.88 22.79 -4.19
C LEU A 318 4.86 22.18 -5.18
N ARG A 319 5.84 22.94 -5.68
CA ARG A 319 6.95 22.31 -6.41
C ARG A 319 7.75 21.42 -5.46
N MET A 320 8.37 20.38 -6.00
CA MET A 320 9.19 19.41 -5.26
C MET A 320 10.11 20.04 -4.20
N ARG A 321 10.86 21.08 -4.58
CA ARG A 321 11.78 21.84 -3.70
C ARG A 321 11.08 22.48 -2.50
N ASP A 322 9.88 23.03 -2.70
CA ASP A 322 9.17 23.79 -1.68
C ASP A 322 8.55 22.88 -0.62
N ALA A 323 8.27 21.61 -0.97
CA ALA A 323 7.72 20.60 -0.06
C ALA A 323 8.64 20.33 1.14
N LEU A 324 9.97 20.45 0.96
CA LEU A 324 10.98 20.23 2.00
C LEU A 324 11.25 21.48 2.86
N SER A 325 10.67 22.64 2.56
CA SER A 325 10.86 23.84 3.39
C SER A 325 10.27 23.65 4.80
N ALA A 326 10.90 24.24 5.82
CA ALA A 326 10.44 24.14 7.21
C ALA A 326 8.95 24.56 7.40
N ALA A 327 8.50 25.54 6.60
CA ALA A 327 7.11 26.03 6.59
C ALA A 327 6.10 25.05 5.94
N ASN A 328 6.55 24.00 5.25
CA ASN A 328 5.72 22.94 4.70
C ASN A 328 5.88 21.62 5.46
N LEU A 329 7.06 21.32 6.00
CA LEU A 329 7.28 20.19 6.92
C LEU A 329 6.46 20.31 8.23
N SER A 330 6.15 21.54 8.67
CA SER A 330 5.29 21.78 9.83
C SER A 330 3.78 21.57 9.57
N LYS A 331 3.35 21.38 8.32
CA LYS A 331 1.93 21.27 7.94
C LYS A 331 1.40 19.85 8.04
N GLU A 332 1.71 19.17 9.16
CA GLU A 332 1.41 17.75 9.38
C GLU A 332 -0.06 17.34 9.13
N ARG A 333 -1.02 18.27 9.31
CA ARG A 333 -2.45 18.08 9.03
C ARG A 333 -2.80 17.81 7.55
N ARG A 334 -1.88 18.05 6.61
CA ARG A 334 -2.08 17.73 5.19
C ARG A 334 -2.05 16.21 4.98
N LEU A 335 -2.91 15.71 4.09
CA LEU A 335 -2.85 14.31 3.68
C LEU A 335 -1.60 14.07 2.84
N PHE A 336 -1.37 14.90 1.81
CA PHE A 336 -0.19 14.87 0.95
C PHE A 336 0.06 16.22 0.26
N ASN A 337 1.19 16.33 -0.45
CA ASN A 337 1.49 17.40 -1.40
C ASN A 337 1.57 16.84 -2.84
N ILE A 338 1.26 17.63 -3.86
CA ILE A 338 1.48 17.33 -5.29
C ILE A 338 2.32 18.41 -5.97
N ASP A 339 3.19 18.00 -6.90
CA ASP A 339 3.87 18.90 -7.83
C ASP A 339 2.97 19.17 -9.04
N PRO A 340 2.49 20.41 -9.26
CA PRO A 340 1.52 20.71 -10.32
C PRO A 340 2.04 20.49 -11.75
N ALA A 341 3.34 20.29 -11.94
CA ALA A 341 3.95 20.04 -13.26
C ALA A 341 4.46 18.61 -13.46
N HIS A 342 4.37 17.76 -12.43
CA HIS A 342 4.99 16.42 -12.42
C HIS A 342 4.24 15.37 -11.58
N CYS A 343 3.04 15.65 -11.07
CA CYS A 343 2.29 14.71 -10.22
C CYS A 343 1.65 13.54 -10.97
N VAL A 344 1.81 13.44 -12.30
CA VAL A 344 1.30 12.32 -13.11
C VAL A 344 2.37 11.76 -14.04
N VAL A 345 2.46 10.44 -14.07
CA VAL A 345 3.20 9.68 -15.09
C VAL A 345 2.24 8.70 -15.77
N VAL A 346 2.21 8.75 -17.10
CA VAL A 346 1.48 7.78 -17.94
C VAL A 346 2.47 6.69 -18.37
N VAL A 347 2.11 5.42 -18.19
CA VAL A 347 2.96 4.25 -18.48
C VAL A 347 2.25 3.23 -19.37
N SER A 348 2.97 2.39 -20.11
CA SER A 348 2.34 1.33 -20.93
C SER A 348 1.52 0.39 -20.06
N LYS A 349 0.33 -0.02 -20.54
CA LYS A 349 -0.50 -1.01 -19.85
C LYS A 349 0.27 -2.28 -19.51
N ARG A 350 1.14 -2.76 -20.41
CA ARG A 350 1.97 -3.96 -20.22
C ARG A 350 2.93 -3.82 -19.04
N THR A 351 3.66 -2.71 -18.94
CA THR A 351 4.61 -2.49 -17.80
C THR A 351 3.96 -2.47 -16.43
N VAL A 352 2.64 -2.24 -16.37
CA VAL A 352 1.84 -2.31 -15.15
C VAL A 352 0.93 -3.54 -15.13
N THR A 353 1.18 -4.59 -15.89
CA THR A 353 0.52 -5.91 -15.76
C THR A 353 1.56 -7.01 -15.54
N THR A 354 1.11 -8.25 -15.34
CA THR A 354 1.99 -9.43 -15.29
C THR A 354 2.71 -9.67 -16.63
N GLU A 355 2.15 -9.21 -17.74
CA GLU A 355 2.69 -9.33 -19.10
C GLU A 355 4.00 -8.56 -19.29
N GLY A 356 4.19 -7.44 -18.57
CA GLY A 356 5.43 -6.65 -18.60
C GLY A 356 6.51 -7.10 -17.61
N ARG A 357 6.36 -8.28 -16.98
CA ARG A 357 7.43 -8.89 -16.18
C ARG A 357 8.56 -9.33 -17.09
N VAL A 358 9.81 -9.10 -16.66
CA VAL A 358 11.00 -9.50 -17.44
C VAL A 358 11.02 -11.01 -17.67
N GLU A 359 10.56 -11.78 -16.67
CA GLU A 359 10.42 -13.22 -16.72
C GLU A 359 9.41 -13.67 -17.79
N VAL A 360 8.24 -13.01 -17.86
CA VAL A 360 7.17 -13.33 -18.84
C VAL A 360 7.54 -12.84 -20.25
N LEU A 361 8.23 -11.70 -20.36
CA LEU A 361 8.78 -11.23 -21.64
C LEU A 361 9.84 -12.19 -22.19
N LEU A 362 10.70 -12.74 -21.31
CA LEU A 362 11.68 -13.76 -21.68
C LEU A 362 11.01 -15.09 -22.05
N GLU A 363 10.01 -15.54 -21.28
CA GLU A 363 9.24 -16.76 -21.58
C GLU A 363 8.48 -16.66 -22.92
N ASN A 364 7.87 -15.51 -23.21
CA ASN A 364 7.24 -15.23 -24.51
C ASN A 364 8.27 -15.22 -25.64
N PHE A 365 9.45 -14.62 -25.42
CA PHE A 365 10.54 -14.61 -26.40
C PHE A 365 11.06 -16.03 -26.68
N LEU A 366 11.33 -16.84 -25.65
CA LEU A 366 11.75 -18.23 -25.81
C LEU A 366 10.67 -19.07 -26.50
N SER A 367 9.39 -18.89 -26.12
CA SER A 367 8.24 -19.52 -26.82
C SER A 367 8.18 -19.14 -28.30
N SER A 368 8.52 -17.91 -28.65
CA SER A 368 8.57 -17.45 -30.06
C SER A 368 9.79 -17.96 -30.85
N LEU A 369 10.84 -18.42 -30.17
CA LEU A 369 11.97 -19.11 -30.78
C LEU A 369 11.70 -20.62 -30.95
N ASP A 370 10.96 -21.24 -30.01
CA ASP A 370 10.57 -22.65 -30.06
C ASP A 370 9.45 -22.94 -31.09
N SER A 371 8.62 -21.94 -31.42
CA SER A 371 7.83 -22.01 -32.65
C SER A 371 8.78 -22.06 -33.84
N ASN A 372 8.85 -23.19 -34.55
CA ASN A 372 9.70 -23.40 -35.73
C ASN A 372 9.39 -22.41 -36.86
N VAL A 373 9.92 -21.18 -36.77
CA VAL A 373 9.80 -20.19 -37.83
C VAL A 373 10.76 -20.60 -38.95
N GLY A 374 10.21 -20.99 -40.10
CA GLY A 374 11.04 -21.23 -41.28
C GLY A 374 11.79 -19.95 -41.65
N ALA A 375 13.01 -20.05 -42.18
CA ALA A 375 13.78 -18.87 -42.58
C ALA A 375 13.02 -17.95 -43.56
N GLN A 376 12.06 -18.50 -44.30
CA GLN A 376 11.18 -17.78 -45.21
C GLN A 376 9.96 -17.13 -44.54
N ASP A 377 9.54 -17.60 -43.36
CA ASP A 377 8.52 -16.91 -42.55
C ASP A 377 9.16 -15.74 -41.81
N VAL A 378 10.39 -15.89 -41.28
CA VAL A 378 11.18 -14.80 -40.66
C VAL A 378 11.36 -13.61 -41.62
N LEU A 379 11.58 -13.88 -42.91
CA LEU A 379 11.79 -12.85 -43.94
C LEU A 379 10.49 -12.19 -44.44
N ASN A 380 9.33 -12.81 -44.22
CA ASN A 380 8.03 -12.28 -44.62
C ASN A 380 7.25 -11.67 -43.43
N ASP A 381 7.68 -11.91 -42.20
CA ASP A 381 7.04 -11.36 -41.01
C ASP A 381 7.48 -9.92 -40.72
N GLU A 382 6.78 -8.97 -41.37
CA GLU A 382 6.85 -7.53 -41.11
C GLU A 382 6.70 -7.17 -39.61
N SER A 383 6.16 -8.05 -38.75
CA SER A 383 6.09 -7.80 -37.31
C SER A 383 7.45 -7.89 -36.60
N LEU A 384 8.40 -8.67 -37.14
CA LEU A 384 9.78 -8.75 -36.63
C LEU A 384 10.60 -7.49 -36.96
N LEU A 385 10.17 -6.73 -37.97
CA LEU A 385 10.76 -5.42 -38.34
C LEU A 385 10.04 -4.24 -37.67
N GLN A 386 8.94 -4.47 -36.95
CA GLN A 386 8.33 -3.40 -36.15
C GLN A 386 9.31 -2.98 -35.04
N PRO A 387 9.52 -1.67 -34.83
CA PRO A 387 10.28 -1.20 -33.69
C PRO A 387 9.68 -1.77 -32.40
N LEU A 388 10.53 -2.33 -31.54
CA LEU A 388 10.14 -2.73 -30.19
C LEU A 388 9.32 -1.60 -29.57
N VAL A 389 8.08 -1.90 -29.17
CA VAL A 389 7.20 -0.94 -28.52
C VAL A 389 7.97 -0.38 -27.31
N ASP A 390 8.07 0.94 -27.21
CA ASP A 390 8.69 1.66 -26.09
C ASP A 390 7.78 1.46 -24.84
N ASP A 391 7.75 0.24 -24.30
CA ASP A 391 6.86 -0.13 -23.20
C ASP A 391 7.24 0.66 -21.93
N ASP A 392 8.51 1.08 -21.79
CA ASP A 392 9.03 1.97 -20.75
C ASP A 392 8.60 3.46 -20.89
N ILE A 393 7.63 3.77 -21.77
CA ILE A 393 6.97 5.08 -21.82
C ILE A 393 6.65 5.58 -20.41
N GLY A 394 7.16 6.77 -20.08
CA GLY A 394 6.98 7.40 -18.77
C GLY A 394 7.82 6.83 -17.62
N PHE A 395 8.27 5.57 -17.67
CA PHE A 395 9.00 4.95 -16.56
C PHE A 395 10.35 5.62 -16.29
N VAL A 396 11.07 5.99 -17.36
CA VAL A 396 12.30 6.80 -17.27
C VAL A 396 12.02 8.15 -16.57
N ARG A 397 10.90 8.81 -16.88
CA ARG A 397 10.49 10.08 -16.24
C ARG A 397 10.11 9.88 -14.76
N LEU A 398 9.50 8.75 -14.41
CA LEU A 398 9.24 8.39 -13.01
C LEU A 398 10.55 8.22 -12.24
N ASN A 399 11.48 7.41 -12.75
CA ASN A 399 12.78 7.19 -12.11
C ASN A 399 13.57 8.50 -11.95
N GLN A 400 13.63 9.35 -12.97
CA GLN A 400 14.23 10.68 -12.88
C GLN A 400 13.57 11.56 -11.81
N TYR A 401 12.24 11.53 -11.68
CA TYR A 401 11.53 12.27 -10.65
C TYR A 401 11.81 11.72 -9.24
N VAL A 402 11.82 10.39 -9.07
CA VAL A 402 12.13 9.71 -7.80
C VAL A 402 13.55 10.08 -7.36
N GLN A 403 14.56 9.87 -8.21
CA GLN A 403 15.95 10.18 -7.88
C GLN A 403 16.14 11.66 -7.55
N LYS A 404 15.58 12.58 -8.36
CA LYS A 404 15.63 14.03 -8.09
C LYS A 404 14.98 14.43 -6.76
N PHE A 405 13.98 13.69 -6.28
CA PHE A 405 13.40 13.91 -4.95
C PHE A 405 14.29 13.35 -3.84
N LEU A 406 14.84 12.15 -4.03
CA LEU A 406 15.80 11.53 -3.09
C LEU A 406 17.05 12.40 -2.92
N ASP A 407 17.61 12.92 -4.01
CA ASP A 407 18.75 13.85 -4.00
C ASP A 407 18.45 15.09 -3.15
N GLN A 408 17.28 15.72 -3.34
CA GLN A 408 16.85 16.86 -2.55
C GLN A 408 16.60 16.51 -1.08
N LEU A 409 16.13 15.30 -0.80
CA LEU A 409 15.85 14.82 0.55
C LEU A 409 17.15 14.50 1.31
N PHE A 410 18.16 13.95 0.65
CA PHE A 410 19.49 13.70 1.24
C PHE A 410 20.38 14.96 1.28
N ALA A 411 20.20 15.89 0.35
CA ALA A 411 20.85 17.21 0.38
C ALA A 411 20.13 18.21 1.30
N PHE A 412 19.01 17.83 1.92
CA PHE A 412 18.28 18.69 2.85
C PHE A 412 19.11 18.91 4.13
N SER A 413 19.74 20.08 4.22
CA SER A 413 20.32 20.58 5.46
C SER A 413 19.28 21.42 6.21
N PRO A 414 18.89 21.05 7.44
CA PRO A 414 17.97 21.86 8.22
C PRO A 414 18.70 23.15 8.67
N SER A 415 18.19 24.31 8.23
CA SER A 415 18.87 25.59 8.42
C SER A 415 19.03 25.96 9.89
N THR A 416 20.17 26.55 10.25
CA THR A 416 20.61 26.89 11.62
C THR A 416 19.86 28.07 12.28
N GLY A 417 18.55 28.17 12.08
CA GLY A 417 17.66 29.04 12.87
C GLY A 417 17.41 28.48 14.29
N LYS A 418 16.87 29.30 15.20
CA LYS A 418 16.64 28.93 16.61
C LYS A 418 15.72 27.70 16.84
N ASP A 419 14.88 27.34 15.86
CA ASP A 419 14.05 26.11 15.88
C ASP A 419 14.53 25.04 14.87
N GLY A 420 15.67 25.28 14.21
CA GLY A 420 16.11 24.59 12.99
C GLY A 420 16.52 23.12 13.17
N GLY A 421 16.90 22.67 14.37
CA GLY A 421 17.46 21.34 14.59
C GLY A 421 16.46 20.16 14.69
N ARG A 422 15.19 20.31 14.28
CA ARG A 422 14.15 19.28 14.53
C ARG A 422 13.85 18.34 13.35
N ASN A 423 14.24 18.70 12.13
CA ASN A 423 13.85 17.98 10.92
C ASN A 423 15.06 17.29 10.29
N GLU A 424 15.34 16.06 10.74
CA GLU A 424 16.39 15.20 10.18
C GLU A 424 15.77 13.91 9.66
N LEU A 425 16.36 13.31 8.62
CA LEU A 425 15.97 11.97 8.19
C LEU A 425 16.27 10.97 9.29
N LEU A 426 15.29 10.11 9.58
CA LEU A 426 15.42 9.09 10.61
C LEU A 426 16.31 7.93 10.13
N SER A 427 16.96 7.25 11.07
CA SER A 427 17.56 5.94 10.80
C SER A 427 16.51 4.81 10.85
N PRO A 428 16.74 3.66 10.19
CA PRO A 428 15.82 2.52 10.20
C PRO A 428 15.25 2.15 11.58
N PRO A 429 16.04 2.01 12.67
CA PRO A 429 15.48 1.72 14.00
C PRO A 429 14.58 2.85 14.54
N GLN A 430 14.94 4.12 14.29
CA GLN A 430 14.14 5.27 14.72
C GLN A 430 12.80 5.33 13.97
N TRP A 431 12.84 5.13 12.65
CA TRP A 431 11.65 5.11 11.81
C TRP A 431 10.73 3.94 12.17
N LEU A 432 11.27 2.72 12.30
CA LEU A 432 10.51 1.54 12.71
C LEU A 432 9.83 1.75 14.06
N LYS A 433 10.56 2.26 15.08
CA LYS A 433 10.00 2.57 16.40
C LYS A 433 8.84 3.59 16.31
N ALA A 434 8.97 4.62 15.48
CA ALA A 434 7.93 5.60 15.26
C ALA A 434 6.72 5.01 14.50
N PHE A 435 6.95 4.16 13.51
CA PHE A 435 5.91 3.48 12.73
C PHE A 435 5.09 2.49 13.58
N PHE A 436 5.75 1.67 14.41
CA PHE A 436 5.04 0.81 15.38
C PHE A 436 4.26 1.64 16.42
N GLY A 437 4.81 2.79 16.85
CA GLY A 437 4.09 3.76 17.68
C GLY A 437 2.83 4.31 17.01
N LEU A 438 2.91 4.66 15.72
CA LEU A 438 1.76 5.13 14.92
C LEU A 438 0.68 4.06 14.81
N MET A 439 1.04 2.81 14.50
CA MET A 439 0.10 1.70 14.42
C MET A 439 -0.57 1.40 15.77
N LYS A 440 0.18 1.49 16.89
CA LYS A 440 -0.39 1.37 18.23
C LYS A 440 -1.40 2.49 18.54
N SER A 441 -1.11 3.73 18.13
CA SER A 441 -2.04 4.86 18.22
C SER A 441 -3.29 4.66 17.36
N TYR A 442 -3.14 4.06 16.17
CA TYR A 442 -4.26 3.72 15.30
C TYR A 442 -5.18 2.66 15.92
N ASN A 443 -4.60 1.59 16.47
CA ASN A 443 -5.37 0.53 17.13
C ASN A 443 -6.13 1.09 18.35
N ARG A 444 -5.52 2.01 19.12
CA ARG A 444 -6.20 2.76 20.20
C ARG A 444 -7.37 3.61 19.69
N LEU A 445 -7.19 4.34 18.59
CA LEU A 445 -8.27 5.12 17.95
C LEU A 445 -9.44 4.22 17.55
N GLN A 446 -9.16 3.06 16.95
CA GLN A 446 -10.19 2.10 16.54
C GLN A 446 -10.90 1.46 17.74
N SER A 447 -10.19 1.09 18.82
CA SER A 447 -10.82 0.64 20.07
C SER A 447 -11.74 1.71 20.66
N LYS A 448 -11.30 2.97 20.67
CA LYS A 448 -12.12 4.10 21.14
C LYS A 448 -13.39 4.27 20.29
N LYS A 449 -13.29 4.29 18.96
CA LYS A 449 -14.46 4.35 18.05
C LYS A 449 -15.47 3.23 18.31
N ARG A 450 -14.99 1.99 18.55
CA ARG A 450 -15.85 0.84 18.88
C ARG A 450 -16.54 0.96 20.23
N GLN A 451 -15.90 1.61 21.20
CA GLN A 451 -16.50 1.88 22.51
C GLN A 451 -17.56 2.98 22.41
N GLU A 452 -17.27 4.08 21.71
CA GLU A 452 -18.21 5.18 21.48
C GLU A 452 -19.45 4.74 20.68
N GLY A 453 -19.28 3.91 19.64
CA GLY A 453 -20.41 3.35 18.88
C GLY A 453 -21.33 2.48 19.73
N ARG A 454 -20.76 1.59 20.55
CA ARG A 454 -21.56 0.73 21.45
C ARG A 454 -22.35 1.51 22.49
N ILE A 455 -21.85 2.65 22.96
CA ILE A 455 -22.57 3.51 23.92
C ILE A 455 -23.81 4.10 23.24
N LEU A 456 -23.68 4.61 22.01
CA LEU A 456 -24.80 5.12 21.22
C LEU A 456 -25.86 4.05 20.93
N ASP A 457 -25.45 2.82 20.62
CA ASP A 457 -26.37 1.68 20.45
C ASP A 457 -27.09 1.31 21.77
N THR A 458 -26.46 1.57 22.92
CA THR A 458 -27.04 1.28 24.24
C THR A 458 -28.02 2.37 24.68
N ASP A 459 -27.70 3.65 24.44
CA ASP A 459 -28.62 4.78 24.70
C ASP A 459 -29.92 4.63 23.87
N PHE A 460 -29.81 4.22 22.60
CA PHE A 460 -30.98 3.91 21.76
C PHE A 460 -31.83 2.72 22.24
N MET A 461 -31.27 1.81 23.06
CA MET A 461 -32.05 0.75 23.71
C MET A 461 -32.61 1.16 25.08
N SER A 462 -32.05 2.18 25.73
CA SER A 462 -32.53 2.66 27.04
C SER A 462 -33.84 3.44 26.93
N ASP A 463 -34.10 4.11 25.81
CA ASP A 463 -35.32 4.90 25.59
C ASP A 463 -36.58 4.06 25.27
N TYR A 464 -36.46 2.72 25.19
CA TYR A 464 -37.57 1.82 24.89
C TYR A 464 -38.05 0.94 26.07
N THR A 465 -37.48 1.07 27.27
CA THR A 465 -38.06 0.44 28.48
C THR A 465 -39.21 1.27 29.05
N VAL A 466 -40.42 1.01 28.55
CA VAL A 466 -41.67 1.58 29.06
C VAL A 466 -41.91 1.15 30.51
N SER A 467 -42.20 2.12 31.38
CA SER A 467 -42.59 1.93 32.78
C SER A 467 -43.89 1.12 32.92
N PRO A 468 -43.91 0.02 33.69
CA PRO A 468 -45.15 -0.71 33.99
C PRO A 468 -45.74 -0.27 35.33
N SER A 469 -46.77 0.60 35.30
CA SER A 469 -47.63 0.83 36.47
C SER A 469 -49.07 1.14 36.05
N LEU A 470 -49.82 0.09 35.71
CA LEU A 470 -51.28 0.14 35.66
C LEU A 470 -51.81 -0.51 36.95
N ALA A 471 -52.27 0.31 37.90
CA ALA A 471 -52.96 -0.15 39.10
C ALA A 471 -54.41 0.37 39.09
N MET A 472 -55.33 -0.47 39.58
CA MET A 472 -56.76 -0.36 39.34
C MET A 472 -57.44 0.86 39.98
N TYR A 473 -58.48 1.36 39.32
CA TYR A 473 -59.53 2.17 39.94
C TYR A 473 -60.20 1.43 41.11
N PRO A 474 -60.60 2.16 42.16
CA PRO A 474 -61.83 1.90 42.89
C PRO A 474 -62.91 2.92 42.50
N SER A 475 -64.09 2.42 42.18
CA SER A 475 -65.31 3.22 41.98
C SER A 475 -65.79 3.81 43.32
N ASN A 476 -66.26 5.07 43.34
CA ASN A 476 -67.69 5.36 43.51
C ASN A 476 -68.05 6.84 43.69
N LEU A 477 -69.30 7.12 43.27
CA LEU A 477 -70.23 8.17 43.67
C LEU A 477 -69.90 9.66 43.40
N MET A 478 -70.85 10.23 42.64
CA MET A 478 -71.25 11.64 42.69
C MET A 478 -71.48 12.09 44.15
N ASP A 479 -71.17 13.34 44.50
CA ASP A 479 -72.23 14.34 44.54
C ASP A 479 -71.73 15.81 44.48
N SER A 480 -72.68 16.70 44.21
CA SER A 480 -72.49 18.15 44.04
C SER A 480 -72.31 18.89 45.37
N THR A 481 -71.40 19.87 45.46
CA THR A 481 -71.77 21.31 45.63
C THR A 481 -70.59 22.28 45.80
N ARG A 482 -70.72 23.44 45.14
CA ARG A 482 -70.04 24.74 45.33
C ARG A 482 -68.54 24.85 45.06
#